data_AF-A0A1F8S4T5-F1
#
_entry.id   AF-A0A1F8S4T5-F1
#
_cell.length_a   1.000
_cell.length_b   1.000
_cell.length_c   1.000
_cell.angle_alpha   90.00
_cell.angle_beta   90.00
_cell.angle_gamma   90.00
#
_symmetry.space_group_name_H-M   'P 1'
#
loop_
_entity.id
_entity.type
_entity.pdbx_description
1 polymer ?
#
loop_
_entity_poly.entity_id
_entity_poly.type
_entity_poly.pdbx_seq_one_letter_code
_entity_poly.pdbx_strand_id
1 'polypeptide(L)'
;MPLWYPVRLLGTVAGLLLVYGTTVLIIDRYRLANRSVKRSTTADWMLLGLLWLTGVTGFGLELALYLPEPPTWGYWVFLVHVAVALELVLLAPFMKLAHAVYRPVALFFVALAVSPKEAADT
;
A
#
# COMPACT_ATOMS: atom_id res chain seq x y z
N MET A 1 -15.62 -11.51 17.42
CA MET A 1 -15.39 -12.49 16.33
C MET A 1 -14.15 -13.34 16.65
N PRO A 2 -14.23 -14.69 16.56
CA PRO A 2 -13.11 -15.60 16.85
C PRO A 2 -11.87 -15.36 15.96
N LEU A 3 -10.68 -15.65 16.49
CA LEU A 3 -9.36 -15.49 15.84
C LEU A 3 -9.13 -16.37 14.60
N TRP A 4 -9.94 -17.40 14.40
CA TRP A 4 -9.74 -18.42 13.37
C TRP A 4 -10.36 -18.12 12.01
N TYR A 5 -10.94 -16.93 11.82
CA TYR A 5 -11.44 -16.54 10.50
C TYR A 5 -10.25 -16.28 9.54
N PRO A 6 -10.10 -17.04 8.45
CA PRO A 6 -8.92 -16.98 7.58
C PRO A 6 -8.74 -15.60 6.95
N VAL A 7 -9.85 -14.93 6.62
CA VAL A 7 -9.85 -13.57 6.07
C VAL A 7 -9.25 -12.56 7.06
N ARG A 8 -9.52 -12.73 8.37
CA ARG A 8 -8.98 -11.82 9.38
C ARG A 8 -7.49 -12.02 9.57
N LEU A 9 -7.04 -13.27 9.64
CA LEU A 9 -5.62 -13.59 9.75
C LEU A 9 -4.82 -13.03 8.56
N LEU A 10 -5.35 -13.20 7.35
CA LEU A 10 -4.76 -12.62 6.14
C LEU A 10 -4.70 -11.09 6.22
N GLY A 11 -5.78 -10.45 6.68
CA GLY A 11 -5.82 -9.00 6.88
C GLY A 11 -4.77 -8.49 7.87
N THR A 12 -4.66 -9.11 9.05
CA THR A 12 -3.68 -8.74 10.08
C THR A 12 -2.24 -8.96 9.60
N VAL A 13 -1.96 -10.08 8.92
CA VAL A 13 -0.63 -10.36 8.36
C VAL A 13 -0.29 -9.38 7.23
N ALA A 14 -1.22 -9.12 6.31
CA ALA A 14 -1.01 -8.17 5.24
C ALA A 14 -0.80 -6.75 5.78
N GLY A 15 -1.58 -6.34 6.78
CA GLY A 15 -1.39 -5.07 7.49
C GLY A 15 -0.01 -4.98 8.14
N LEU A 16 0.47 -6.06 8.78
CA LEU A 16 1.75 -6.08 9.49
C LEU A 16 2.90 -5.90 8.50
N LEU A 17 2.85 -6.63 7.39
CA LEU A 17 3.83 -6.50 6.30
C LEU A 17 3.80 -5.10 5.67
N LEU A 18 2.61 -4.51 5.51
CA LEU A 18 2.45 -3.16 4.97
C LEU A 18 3.05 -2.09 5.90
N VAL A 19 2.75 -2.13 7.19
CA VAL A 19 3.30 -1.18 8.19
C VAL A 19 4.81 -1.37 8.34
N TYR A 20 5.29 -2.61 8.37
CA TYR A 20 6.73 -2.90 8.42
C TYR A 20 7.45 -2.39 7.17
N GLY A 21 6.96 -2.72 5.98
CA GLY A 21 7.55 -2.31 4.70
C GLY A 21 7.58 -0.80 4.53
N THR A 22 6.48 -0.11 4.85
CA THR A 22 6.43 1.37 4.82
C THR A 22 7.38 1.98 5.84
N THR A 23 7.47 1.45 7.05
CA THR A 23 8.40 1.94 8.09
C THR A 23 9.86 1.80 7.65
N VAL A 24 10.25 0.65 7.10
CA VAL A 24 11.61 0.43 6.57
C VAL A 24 11.92 1.42 5.43
N LEU A 25 10.99 1.62 4.51
CA LEU A 25 11.15 2.57 3.40
C LEU A 25 11.25 4.02 3.89
N ILE A 26 10.49 4.40 4.92
CA ILE A 26 10.57 5.72 5.55
C ILE A 26 11.96 5.90 6.21
N ILE A 27 12.43 4.91 6.96
CA ILE A 27 13.74 4.95 7.64
C ILE A 27 14.90 5.02 6.64
N ASP A 28 14.89 4.17 5.60
CA ASP A 28 15.92 4.15 4.56
C ASP A 28 16.01 5.51 3.85
N ARG A 29 14.84 6.10 3.58
CA ARG A 29 14.74 7.41 2.93
C ARG A 29 15.16 8.56 3.85
N TYR A 30 14.84 8.51 5.14
CA TYR A 30 15.26 9.51 6.13
C TYR A 30 16.77 9.47 6.40
N ARG A 31 17.37 8.27 6.40
CA ARG A 31 18.81 8.07 6.60
C ARG A 31 19.66 8.52 5.41
N LEU A 32 19.05 8.96 4.30
CA LEU A 32 19.76 9.45 3.09
C LEU A 32 20.83 8.45 2.60
N ALA A 33 20.63 7.15 2.86
CA ALA A 33 21.65 6.12 2.63
C ALA A 33 22.01 5.97 1.15
N ASN A 34 21.22 6.52 0.23
CA ASN A 34 21.46 6.46 -1.21
C ASN A 34 21.31 7.82 -1.91
N ARG A 35 22.30 8.13 -2.75
CA ARG A 35 22.37 9.32 -3.64
C ARG A 35 21.20 9.41 -4.64
N SER A 36 20.45 8.30 -4.83
CA SER A 36 19.23 8.19 -5.65
C SER A 36 18.01 8.90 -5.02
N VAL A 37 18.05 9.21 -3.72
CA VAL A 37 16.97 9.92 -2.98
C VAL A 37 16.91 11.42 -3.35
N LYS A 38 17.94 11.98 -3.99
CA LYS A 38 17.98 13.40 -4.39
C LYS A 38 16.90 13.82 -5.41
N ARG A 39 16.22 12.88 -6.06
CA ARG A 39 15.04 13.15 -6.93
C ARG A 39 13.77 12.46 -6.44
N SER A 40 13.60 12.39 -5.13
CA SER A 40 12.32 12.00 -4.54
C SER A 40 11.26 13.07 -4.83
N THR A 41 10.37 12.80 -5.78
CA THR A 41 9.17 13.61 -6.02
C THR A 41 8.28 13.63 -4.78
N THR A 42 7.64 14.76 -4.46
CA THR A 42 6.71 14.91 -3.32
C THR A 42 5.61 13.83 -3.30
N ALA A 43 5.20 13.36 -4.48
CA ALA A 43 4.23 12.28 -4.63
C ALA A 43 4.64 10.95 -3.98
N ASP A 44 5.93 10.62 -3.94
CA ASP A 44 6.40 9.39 -3.27
C ASP A 44 6.27 9.47 -1.75
N TRP A 45 6.55 10.65 -1.19
CA TRP A 45 6.42 10.90 0.24
C TRP A 45 4.95 10.88 0.66
N MET A 46 4.07 11.48 -0.15
CA MET A 46 2.64 11.44 0.10
C MET A 46 2.09 10.01 0.02
N LEU A 47 2.51 9.22 -0.97
CA LEU A 47 2.14 7.80 -1.07
C LEU A 47 2.60 7.00 0.15
N LEU A 48 3.87 7.13 0.54
CA LEU A 48 4.43 6.44 1.71
C LEU A 48 3.71 6.83 3.00
N GLY A 49 3.43 8.13 3.17
CA GLY A 49 2.72 8.66 4.33
C GLY A 49 1.28 8.14 4.42
N LEU A 50 0.53 8.20 3.33
CA LEU A 50 -0.84 7.69 3.26
C LEU A 50 -0.89 6.17 3.51
N LEU A 51 0.05 5.42 2.93
CA LEU A 51 0.12 3.96 3.09
C LEU A 51 0.46 3.59 4.54
N TRP A 52 1.39 4.31 5.18
CA TRP A 52 1.69 4.10 6.59
C TRP A 52 0.52 4.48 7.50
N LEU A 53 -0.11 5.65 7.26
CA LEU A 53 -1.23 6.15 8.05
C LEU A 53 -2.46 5.24 7.97
N THR A 54 -2.81 4.76 6.77
CA THR A 54 -3.92 3.81 6.61
C THR A 54 -3.62 2.48 7.31
N GLY A 55 -2.37 2.00 7.28
CA GLY A 55 -1.97 0.78 7.98
C GLY A 55 -2.08 0.91 9.50
N VAL A 56 -1.53 1.98 10.07
CA VAL A 56 -1.57 2.25 11.51
C VAL A 56 -2.98 2.46 12.02
N THR A 57 -3.80 3.25 11.31
CA THR A 57 -5.20 3.46 11.69
C THR A 57 -6.04 2.19 11.55
N GLY A 58 -5.73 1.30 10.59
CA GLY A 58 -6.37 0.00 10.46
C GLY A 58 -6.11 -0.91 11.66
N PHE A 59 -4.89 -0.94 12.17
CA PHE A 59 -4.57 -1.62 13.43
C PHE A 59 -5.23 -0.95 14.65
N GLY A 60 -5.35 0.38 14.64
CA GLY A 60 -6.10 1.11 15.64
C GLY A 60 -7.57 0.66 15.72
N LEU A 61 -8.19 0.39 14.57
CA LEU A 61 -9.55 -0.16 14.49
C LEU A 61 -9.62 -1.61 14.98
N GLU A 62 -8.64 -2.44 14.60
CA GLU A 62 -8.57 -3.81 15.10
C GLU A 62 -8.48 -3.81 16.64
N LEU A 63 -7.67 -2.93 17.22
CA LEU A 63 -7.56 -2.75 18.66
C LEU A 63 -8.87 -2.24 19.29
N ALA A 64 -9.53 -1.27 18.66
CA ALA A 64 -10.82 -0.75 19.14
C ALA A 64 -11.90 -1.85 19.19
N LEU A 65 -11.87 -2.80 18.25
CA LEU A 65 -12.79 -3.93 18.19
C LEU A 65 -12.50 -5.03 19.22
N TYR A 66 -11.29 -5.08 19.78
CA TYR A 66 -10.94 -6.00 20.87
C TYR A 66 -11.35 -5.51 22.25
N LEU A 67 -11.64 -4.21 22.40
CA LEU A 67 -12.12 -3.66 23.65
C LEU A 67 -13.59 -4.08 23.88
N PRO A 68 -13.96 -4.48 25.10
CA PRO A 68 -15.31 -4.96 25.42
C PRO A 68 -16.37 -3.85 25.34
N GLU A 69 -15.98 -2.58 25.45
CA GLU A 69 -16.85 -1.43 25.25
C GLU A 69 -16.43 -0.62 24.02
N PRO A 70 -17.37 -0.13 23.20
CA PRO A 70 -17.07 0.67 22.01
C PRO A 70 -16.39 1.97 22.43
N PRO A 71 -15.08 2.14 22.14
CA PRO A 71 -14.36 3.32 22.56
C PRO A 71 -14.79 4.50 21.70
N THR A 72 -15.06 5.65 22.32
CA THR A 72 -15.45 6.88 21.60
C THR A 72 -14.39 7.34 20.59
N TRP A 73 -13.12 7.05 20.85
CA TRP A 73 -12.01 7.32 19.92
C TRP A 73 -12.02 6.41 18.68
N GLY A 74 -12.64 5.23 18.76
CA GLY A 74 -12.72 4.28 17.64
C GLY A 74 -13.51 4.86 16.45
N TYR A 75 -14.55 5.66 16.72
CA TYR A 75 -15.31 6.35 15.68
C TYR A 75 -14.47 7.39 14.92
N TRP A 76 -13.65 8.15 15.64
CA TRP A 76 -12.75 9.13 15.04
C TRP A 76 -11.67 8.45 14.20
N VAL A 77 -11.09 7.36 14.70
CA VAL A 77 -10.10 6.56 13.95
C VAL A 77 -10.74 5.94 12.71
N PHE A 78 -12.00 5.49 12.79
CA PHE A 78 -12.72 4.94 11.64
C PHE A 78 -12.92 5.99 10.54
N LEU A 79 -13.38 7.18 10.93
CA LEU A 79 -13.57 8.29 9.99
C LEU A 79 -12.25 8.66 9.30
N VAL A 80 -11.18 8.81 10.07
CA VAL A 80 -9.85 9.11 9.52
C VAL A 80 -9.35 7.99 8.61
N HIS A 81 -9.50 6.73 9.03
CA HIS A 81 -9.06 5.57 8.26
C HIS A 81 -9.73 5.53 6.88
N VAL A 82 -11.07 5.68 6.83
CA VAL A 82 -11.82 5.66 5.56
C VAL A 82 -11.46 6.86 4.69
N ALA A 83 -11.32 8.05 5.27
CA ALA A 83 -10.92 9.25 4.52
C ALA A 83 -9.54 9.07 3.85
N VAL A 84 -8.56 8.60 4.62
CA VAL A 84 -7.19 8.35 4.14
C VAL A 84 -7.16 7.22 3.10
N ALA A 85 -7.91 6.14 3.33
CA ALA A 85 -7.98 5.02 2.39
C ALA A 85 -8.60 5.44 1.05
N LEU A 86 -9.65 6.26 1.07
CA LEU A 86 -10.27 6.80 -0.15
C LEU A 86 -9.32 7.73 -0.89
N GLU A 87 -8.65 8.63 -0.18
CA GLU A 87 -7.64 9.51 -0.78
C GLU A 87 -6.49 8.71 -1.41
N LEU A 88 -6.03 7.65 -0.75
CA LEU A 88 -5.02 6.74 -1.28
C LEU A 88 -5.48 6.08 -2.58
N VAL A 89 -6.72 5.57 -2.64
CA VAL A 89 -7.28 4.95 -3.85
C VAL A 89 -7.40 5.97 -4.98
N LEU A 90 -7.83 7.20 -4.69
CA LEU A 90 -7.95 8.28 -5.67
C LEU A 90 -6.59 8.71 -6.23
N LEU A 91 -5.55 8.74 -5.39
CA LEU A 91 -4.22 9.18 -5.78
C LEU A 91 -3.34 8.05 -6.31
N ALA A 92 -3.65 6.79 -5.99
CA ALA A 92 -2.95 5.59 -6.50
C ALA A 92 -2.67 5.61 -8.01
N PRO A 93 -3.63 5.97 -8.91
CA PRO A 93 -3.38 6.02 -10.36
C PRO A 93 -2.42 7.15 -10.78
N PHE A 94 -2.34 8.23 -10.00
CA PHE A 94 -1.47 9.38 -10.31
C PHE A 94 -0.07 9.25 -9.70
N MET A 95 0.13 8.26 -8.83
CA MET A 95 1.39 8.00 -8.15
C MET A 95 2.21 6.90 -8.85
N LYS A 96 3.47 6.72 -8.42
CA LYS A 96 4.37 5.68 -8.96
C LYS A 96 3.88 4.25 -8.72
N LEU A 97 2.89 4.05 -7.84
CA LEU A 97 2.20 2.77 -7.64
C LEU A 97 1.56 2.28 -8.95
N ALA A 98 0.93 3.17 -9.72
CA ALA A 98 0.37 2.85 -11.03
C ALA A 98 1.47 2.40 -12.01
N HIS A 99 2.62 3.07 -12.00
CA HIS A 99 3.73 2.72 -12.86
C HIS A 99 4.33 1.34 -12.54
N ALA A 100 4.37 0.98 -11.25
CA ALA A 100 4.83 -0.33 -10.81
C ALA A 100 3.96 -1.48 -11.37
N VAL A 101 2.66 -1.25 -11.54
CA VAL A 101 1.73 -2.24 -12.14
C VAL A 101 1.76 -2.16 -13.67
N TYR A 102 1.81 -0.96 -14.23
CA TYR A 102 1.75 -0.77 -15.68
C TYR A 102 2.95 -1.39 -16.42
N ARG A 103 4.15 -1.33 -15.82
CA ARG A 103 5.38 -1.82 -16.44
C ARG A 103 5.39 -3.33 -16.73
N PRO A 104 5.13 -4.24 -15.77
CA PRO A 104 5.05 -5.68 -16.05
C PRO A 104 3.89 -6.03 -16.97
N VAL A 105 2.74 -5.35 -16.84
CA VAL A 105 1.59 -5.58 -17.73
C VAL A 105 1.92 -5.22 -19.18
N ALA A 106 2.54 -4.06 -19.41
CA ALA A 106 2.98 -3.66 -20.74
C ALA A 106 4.03 -4.62 -21.33
N LEU A 107 5.00 -5.07 -20.52
CA LEU A 107 5.99 -6.05 -20.97
C LEU A 107 5.36 -7.41 -21.30
N PHE A 108 4.35 -7.82 -20.56
CA PHE A 108 3.59 -9.04 -20.85
C PHE A 108 2.85 -8.93 -22.20
N PHE A 109 2.16 -7.80 -22.45
CA PHE A 109 1.52 -7.55 -23.74
C PHE A 109 2.51 -7.45 -24.89
N VAL A 110 3.67 -6.82 -24.68
CA VAL A 110 4.73 -6.76 -25.69
C VAL A 110 5.27 -8.16 -25.99
N ALA A 111 5.55 -8.97 -24.96
CA ALA A 111 5.99 -10.36 -25.16
C ALA A 111 4.97 -11.20 -25.92
N LEU A 112 3.67 -11.04 -25.62
CA LEU A 112 2.58 -11.68 -26.36
C LEU A 112 2.42 -11.15 -27.78
N ALA A 113 2.75 -9.88 -28.05
CA ALA A 113 2.66 -9.30 -29.39
C ALA A 113 3.88 -9.61 -30.27
N VAL A 114 5.04 -9.91 -29.68
CA VAL A 114 6.26 -10.31 -30.39
C VAL A 114 6.23 -11.78 -30.79
N SER A 115 5.67 -12.67 -29.96
CA SER A 115 5.61 -14.13 -30.23
C SER A 115 4.89 -14.52 -31.54
N PRO A 116 3.81 -13.85 -32.00
CA PRO A 116 3.20 -14.10 -33.31
C PRO A 116 4.04 -13.63 -34.49
N LYS A 117 4.91 -12.63 -34.29
CA LYS A 117 5.69 -12.00 -35.37
C LYS A 117 6.91 -12.84 -35.76
N GLU A 118 7.51 -13.55 -34.80
CA GLU A 118 8.61 -14.51 -35.04
C GLU A 118 8.16 -15.82 -35.70
N ALA A 119 6.89 -16.23 -35.53
CA ALA A 119 6.34 -17.41 -36.20
C ALA A 119 5.94 -17.17 -37.68
N ALA A 120 5.93 -15.92 -38.13
CA ALA A 120 5.59 -15.55 -39.51
C ALA A 120 6.82 -15.29 -40.40
N ASP A 121 8.02 -15.17 -39.82
CA ASP A 121 9.30 -14.90 -40.52
C ASP A 121 10.20 -16.15 -40.66
N THR A 122 9.70 -17.35 -40.31
CA THR A 122 10.33 -18.66 -40.56
C THR A 122 9.52 -19.48 -41.56
#